data_AF-A0AAN7YDT0-F1
#
_entry.id   AF-A0AAN7YDT0-F1
#
_cell.length_a   1.000
_cell.length_b   1.000
_cell.length_c   1.000
_cell.angle_alpha   90.00
_cell.angle_beta   90.00
_cell.angle_gamma   90.00
#
_symmetry.space_group_name_H-M   'P 1'
#
loop_
_entity.id
_entity.type
_entity.pdbx_description
1 polymer ?
#
loop_
_entity_poly.entity_id
_entity_poly.type
_entity_poly.pdbx_seq_one_letter_code
_entity_poly.pdbx_strand_id
1 'polypeptide(L)'
;MGSEGQQDIEMSILTALLKGTNASASDQLSLALAWNRVDIARSQIFVYGHHWPPVRPSAMDRPKSPGIQRAGGMGGGGGGGGGGVAKGKTRGKKGKGGKTKPEPPEETDPRKLELLSWVNSLEQAMMDALVLDRVDFVKLLIENGVNIHHFLTIPRLEELYNTKLGPANTLHFVVRDVKKGNLPPDYQITLIDIGLVLELLMGGAYRCNYTRKSFRALYNNLYGLKRVSKSNAPQN
;
A
#
# COMPACT_ATOMS: atom_id res chain seq x y z
N MET A 1 26.91 31.88 -6.18
CA MET A 1 25.82 32.46 -6.98
C MET A 1 25.78 31.82 -8.38
N GLY A 2 25.58 30.50 -8.47
CA GLY A 2 25.55 29.78 -9.75
C GLY A 2 24.54 28.63 -9.80
N SER A 3 23.66 28.52 -8.78
CA SER A 3 22.69 27.43 -8.65
C SER A 3 21.39 27.68 -9.40
N GLU A 4 20.96 28.93 -9.55
CA GLU A 4 19.65 29.26 -10.14
C GLU A 4 19.58 28.89 -11.63
N GLY A 5 20.56 29.31 -12.43
CA GLY A 5 20.60 28.96 -13.86
C GLY A 5 20.76 27.46 -14.13
N GLN A 6 21.48 26.73 -13.26
CA GLN A 6 21.63 25.28 -13.37
C GLN A 6 20.32 24.55 -13.05
N GLN A 7 19.60 25.00 -12.03
CA GLN A 7 18.28 24.46 -11.66
C GLN A 7 17.24 24.69 -12.76
N ASP A 8 17.28 25.84 -13.44
CA ASP A 8 16.39 26.18 -14.56
C ASP A 8 16.68 25.35 -15.81
N ILE A 9 17.95 25.05 -16.08
CA ILE A 9 18.35 24.16 -17.19
C ILE A 9 17.87 22.73 -16.91
N GLU A 10 18.14 22.21 -15.71
CA GLU A 10 17.69 20.87 -15.30
C GLU A 10 16.16 20.77 -15.29
N MET A 11 15.48 21.85 -14.90
CA MET A 11 14.01 21.97 -14.95
C MET A 11 13.51 21.81 -16.37
N SER A 12 14.14 22.53 -17.30
CA SER A 12 13.76 22.58 -18.71
C SER A 12 14.03 21.25 -19.40
N ILE A 13 15.18 20.61 -19.13
CA ILE A 13 15.54 19.30 -19.67
C ILE A 13 14.55 18.25 -19.17
N LEU A 14 14.34 18.17 -17.85
CA LEU A 14 13.46 17.16 -17.27
C LEU A 14 12.01 17.38 -17.73
N THR A 15 11.51 18.62 -17.74
CA THR A 15 10.18 18.93 -18.25
C THR A 15 10.03 18.58 -19.73
N ALA A 16 11.04 18.86 -20.56
CA ALA A 16 11.03 18.51 -21.98
C ALA A 16 11.02 17.00 -22.19
N LEU A 17 11.79 16.24 -21.40
CA LEU A 17 11.79 14.77 -21.43
C LEU A 17 10.42 14.22 -21.02
N LEU A 18 9.86 14.69 -19.91
CA LEU A 18 8.56 14.24 -19.41
C LEU A 18 7.43 14.52 -20.43
N LYS A 19 7.43 15.71 -21.04
CA LYS A 19 6.43 16.09 -22.06
C LYS A 19 6.66 15.44 -23.42
N GLY A 20 7.91 15.23 -23.82
CA GLY A 20 8.26 14.70 -25.14
C GLY A 20 8.17 13.17 -25.24
N THR A 21 8.29 12.45 -24.11
CA THR A 21 8.33 10.98 -24.09
C THR A 21 7.00 10.31 -23.77
N ASN A 22 5.93 11.07 -23.46
CA ASN A 22 4.65 10.53 -22.98
C ASN A 22 4.84 9.45 -21.88
N ALA A 23 5.83 9.64 -21.00
CA ALA A 23 6.17 8.70 -19.94
C ALA A 23 4.98 8.50 -19.00
N SER A 24 4.81 7.28 -18.46
CA SER A 24 3.74 6.99 -17.50
C SER A 24 3.92 7.80 -16.22
N ALA A 25 2.86 8.11 -15.49
CA ALA A 25 2.96 8.87 -14.23
C ALA A 25 3.96 8.23 -13.24
N SER A 26 4.08 6.90 -13.25
CA SER A 26 5.07 6.16 -12.45
C SER A 26 6.50 6.49 -12.86
N ASP A 27 6.79 6.45 -14.17
CA ASP A 27 8.13 6.74 -14.70
C ASP A 27 8.51 8.21 -14.48
N GLN A 28 7.53 9.10 -14.63
CA GLN A 28 7.71 10.52 -14.33
C GLN A 28 8.12 10.72 -12.87
N LEU A 29 7.48 9.98 -11.94
CA LEU A 29 7.77 10.07 -10.51
C LEU A 29 9.16 9.54 -10.19
N SER A 30 9.51 8.38 -10.75
CA SER A 30 10.84 7.80 -10.62
C SER A 30 11.92 8.73 -11.15
N LEU A 31 11.70 9.36 -12.31
CA LEU A 31 12.65 10.28 -12.91
C LEU A 31 12.82 11.56 -12.07
N ALA A 32 11.71 12.14 -11.60
CA ALA A 32 11.74 13.30 -10.70
C ALA A 32 12.49 12.98 -9.39
N LEU A 33 12.28 11.78 -8.82
CA LEU A 33 12.95 11.33 -7.60
C LEU A 33 14.45 11.12 -7.82
N ALA A 34 14.83 10.46 -8.92
CA ALA A 34 16.23 10.23 -9.29
C ALA A 34 17.01 11.55 -9.43
N TRP A 35 16.36 12.58 -9.99
CA TRP A 35 16.93 13.92 -10.18
C TRP A 35 16.76 14.84 -8.97
N ASN A 36 16.12 14.38 -7.89
CA ASN A 36 15.78 15.19 -6.72
C ASN A 36 14.94 16.44 -7.03
N ARG A 37 14.02 16.36 -7.99
CA ARG A 37 13.18 17.48 -8.43
C ARG A 37 11.77 17.35 -7.90
N VAL A 38 11.61 17.63 -6.61
CA VAL A 38 10.31 17.58 -5.93
C VAL A 38 9.32 18.63 -6.46
N ASP A 39 9.84 19.75 -6.92
CA ASP A 39 9.11 20.83 -7.58
C ASP A 39 8.44 20.36 -8.88
N ILE A 40 9.14 19.55 -9.69
CA ILE A 40 8.57 18.93 -10.89
C ILE A 40 7.51 17.90 -10.51
N ALA A 41 7.79 17.04 -9.53
CA ALA A 41 6.82 16.07 -9.07
C ALA A 41 5.52 16.75 -8.60
N ARG A 42 5.62 17.83 -7.83
CA ARG A 42 4.48 18.64 -7.37
C ARG A 42 3.70 19.27 -8.52
N SER A 43 4.41 19.88 -9.47
CA SER A 43 3.79 20.70 -10.53
C SER A 43 3.32 19.93 -11.76
N GLN A 44 3.80 18.70 -11.97
CA GLN A 44 3.48 17.92 -13.18
C GLN A 44 2.82 16.57 -12.89
N ILE A 45 3.13 15.93 -11.76
CA ILE A 45 2.67 14.57 -11.46
C ILE A 45 1.48 14.60 -10.52
N PHE A 46 1.58 15.33 -9.42
CA PHE A 46 0.52 15.46 -8.40
C PHE A 46 -0.46 16.61 -8.69
N VAL A 47 -0.68 16.93 -9.97
CA VAL A 47 -1.69 17.91 -10.38
C VAL A 47 -3.06 17.24 -10.38
N TYR A 48 -4.00 17.83 -9.63
CA TYR A 48 -5.39 17.38 -9.56
C TYR A 48 -5.98 17.15 -10.96
N GLY A 49 -6.34 15.89 -11.27
CA GLY A 49 -7.08 15.51 -12.48
C GLY A 49 -6.31 14.72 -13.55
N HIS A 50 -4.99 14.55 -13.46
CA HIS A 50 -4.20 13.84 -14.49
C HIS A 50 -3.98 12.34 -14.25
N HIS A 51 -3.96 11.88 -13.00
CA HIS A 51 -3.68 10.47 -12.63
C HIS A 51 -4.86 9.77 -11.94
N TRP A 52 -6.01 10.45 -11.83
CA TRP A 52 -7.27 9.86 -11.41
C TRP A 52 -8.09 9.58 -12.67
N PRO A 53 -8.72 8.40 -12.83
CA PRO A 53 -9.54 8.14 -14.01
C PRO A 53 -10.56 9.27 -14.16
N PRO A 54 -10.68 9.89 -15.35
CA PRO A 54 -11.59 11.00 -15.54
C PRO A 54 -12.99 10.52 -15.15
N VAL A 55 -13.63 11.25 -14.25
CA VAL A 55 -15.05 11.05 -13.92
C VAL A 55 -15.83 11.46 -15.17
N ARG A 56 -15.88 10.58 -16.17
CA ARG A 56 -16.82 10.71 -17.27
C ARG A 56 -18.19 10.49 -16.66
N PRO A 57 -19.13 11.45 -16.76
CA PRO A 57 -20.51 11.17 -16.44
C PRO A 57 -20.91 9.96 -17.30
N SER A 58 -21.23 8.85 -16.64
CA SER A 58 -21.79 7.70 -17.33
C SER A 58 -23.04 8.21 -18.04
N ALA A 59 -23.10 8.12 -19.36
CA ALA A 59 -24.25 8.53 -20.16
C ALA A 59 -25.50 7.63 -19.93
N MET A 60 -25.54 6.91 -18.81
CA MET A 60 -26.63 6.01 -18.43
C MET A 60 -27.53 6.55 -17.32
N ASP A 61 -27.16 7.65 -16.64
CA ASP A 61 -28.08 8.37 -15.76
C ASP A 61 -28.76 9.51 -16.51
N ARG A 62 -29.54 9.14 -17.54
CA ARG A 62 -30.58 10.04 -18.06
C ARG A 62 -31.89 9.64 -17.39
N PRO A 63 -32.50 10.49 -16.53
CA PRO A 63 -33.81 10.18 -15.99
C PRO A 63 -34.80 10.15 -17.15
N LYS A 64 -35.41 8.98 -17.39
CA LYS A 64 -36.59 8.87 -18.25
C LYS A 64 -37.72 9.59 -17.53
N SER A 65 -38.04 10.81 -17.97
CA SER A 65 -39.29 11.47 -17.62
C SER A 65 -40.47 10.63 -18.11
N PRO A 66 -41.41 10.22 -17.26
CA PRO A 66 -42.68 9.68 -17.72
C PRO A 66 -43.65 10.84 -17.98
N GLY A 67 -44.26 10.82 -19.17
CA GLY A 67 -45.35 11.70 -19.56
C GLY A 67 -46.59 11.49 -18.70
N ILE A 68 -47.24 12.61 -18.43
CA ILE A 68 -48.54 12.87 -17.80
C ILE A 68 -49.60 11.79 -18.06
N GLN A 69 -50.31 11.39 -16.98
CA GLN A 69 -51.78 11.32 -16.97
C GLN A 69 -52.35 11.42 -15.56
N ARG A 70 -53.30 12.34 -15.41
CA ARG A 70 -54.03 12.72 -14.20
C ARG A 70 -55.16 11.72 -13.86
N ALA A 71 -55.37 11.50 -12.56
CA ALA A 71 -56.64 11.31 -11.83
C ALA A 71 -56.26 10.58 -10.52
N GLY A 72 -56.49 11.04 -9.29
CA GLY A 72 -57.62 11.83 -8.79
C GLY A 72 -58.74 10.89 -8.38
N GLY A 73 -58.80 10.46 -7.11
CA GLY A 73 -59.95 9.70 -6.61
C GLY A 73 -59.73 8.95 -5.31
N MET A 74 -60.32 9.48 -4.24
CA MET A 74 -60.34 9.02 -2.86
C MET A 74 -61.35 7.88 -2.64
N GLY A 75 -61.12 7.02 -1.64
CA GLY A 75 -62.14 6.15 -1.01
C GLY A 75 -61.54 4.78 -0.68
N GLY A 76 -61.69 4.18 0.51
CA GLY A 76 -62.45 4.48 1.71
C GLY A 76 -62.62 3.15 2.49
N GLY A 77 -62.63 3.21 3.83
CA GLY A 77 -63.02 2.11 4.74
C GLY A 77 -61.98 0.98 4.89
N GLY A 78 -61.79 0.33 6.03
CA GLY A 78 -62.47 0.38 7.33
C GLY A 78 -62.29 -1.00 8.00
N GLY A 79 -61.99 -1.00 9.31
CA GLY A 79 -62.06 -2.18 10.23
C GLY A 79 -61.04 -3.31 9.99
N GLY A 80 -60.46 -4.00 10.97
CA GLY A 80 -60.76 -4.12 12.39
C GLY A 80 -60.55 -5.58 12.81
N GLY A 81 -59.75 -5.81 13.86
CA GLY A 81 -59.95 -6.90 14.83
C GLY A 81 -59.22 -8.24 14.64
N GLY A 82 -58.50 -8.63 15.71
CA GLY A 82 -58.37 -10.01 16.25
C GLY A 82 -57.50 -10.98 15.44
N GLY A 83 -56.43 -11.59 15.96
CA GLY A 83 -56.31 -12.29 17.24
C GLY A 83 -56.28 -13.80 16.96
N GLY A 84 -55.22 -14.51 17.37
CA GLY A 84 -55.22 -15.98 17.31
C GLY A 84 -53.85 -16.65 17.11
N VAL A 85 -53.39 -17.29 18.18
CA VAL A 85 -52.21 -18.16 18.31
C VAL A 85 -52.49 -19.55 17.70
N ALA A 86 -51.56 -20.15 16.95
CA ALA A 86 -51.48 -21.62 16.80
C ALA A 86 -50.11 -22.14 16.31
N LYS A 87 -49.36 -22.65 17.29
CA LYS A 87 -48.44 -23.80 17.32
C LYS A 87 -48.42 -24.76 16.10
N GLY A 88 -47.23 -25.13 15.63
CA GLY A 88 -47.04 -26.29 14.73
C GLY A 88 -45.58 -26.61 14.42
N LYS A 89 -45.04 -27.65 15.05
CA LYS A 89 -43.65 -28.11 14.98
C LYS A 89 -43.59 -29.33 14.05
N THR A 90 -42.80 -29.31 12.97
CA THR A 90 -42.37 -30.56 12.31
C THR A 90 -40.99 -30.45 11.66
N ARG A 91 -40.19 -31.45 12.01
CA ARG A 91 -38.80 -31.71 11.68
C ARG A 91 -38.72 -32.29 10.26
N GLY A 92 -38.10 -31.57 9.32
CA GLY A 92 -37.81 -32.04 7.96
C GLY A 92 -36.31 -32.02 7.69
N LYS A 93 -35.68 -33.19 7.79
CA LYS A 93 -34.28 -33.44 7.44
C LYS A 93 -34.22 -33.61 5.91
N LYS A 94 -33.58 -32.70 5.17
CA LYS A 94 -33.21 -32.94 3.77
C LYS A 94 -31.88 -32.27 3.45
N GLY A 95 -30.95 -33.06 2.91
CA GLY A 95 -29.54 -32.75 2.73
C GLY A 95 -29.31 -31.45 1.97
N LYS A 96 -28.46 -30.60 2.54
CA LYS A 96 -27.97 -29.39 1.90
C LYS A 96 -26.70 -29.78 1.16
N GLY A 97 -26.85 -30.10 -0.12
CA GLY A 97 -25.73 -30.19 -1.06
C GLY A 97 -24.94 -28.89 -0.99
N GLY A 98 -23.67 -29.01 -0.60
CA GLY A 98 -22.72 -27.90 -0.63
C GLY A 98 -22.52 -27.49 -2.07
N LYS A 99 -23.28 -26.48 -2.51
CA LYS A 99 -22.87 -25.64 -3.63
C LYS A 99 -21.56 -24.97 -3.18
N THR A 100 -20.46 -25.46 -3.72
CA THR A 100 -19.20 -24.74 -3.80
C THR A 100 -19.52 -23.33 -4.26
N LYS A 101 -19.26 -22.37 -3.38
CA LYS A 101 -19.33 -20.95 -3.67
C LYS A 101 -18.34 -20.71 -4.81
N PRO A 102 -18.77 -20.22 -5.99
CA PRO A 102 -17.85 -19.91 -7.05
C PRO A 102 -16.84 -18.88 -6.54
N GLU A 103 -15.58 -19.09 -6.90
CA GLU A 103 -14.48 -18.16 -6.66
C GLU A 103 -14.91 -16.74 -7.08
N PRO A 104 -14.52 -15.71 -6.31
CA PRO A 104 -14.86 -14.33 -6.66
C PRO A 104 -14.37 -14.05 -8.09
N PRO A 105 -15.19 -13.39 -8.93
CA PRO A 105 -14.85 -13.18 -10.32
C PRO A 105 -13.52 -12.46 -10.40
N GLU A 106 -12.63 -13.00 -11.24
CA GLU A 106 -11.39 -12.35 -11.65
C GLU A 106 -11.70 -10.89 -12.00
N GLU A 107 -11.21 -9.98 -11.17
CA GLU A 107 -11.68 -8.59 -11.12
C GLU A 107 -10.98 -7.79 -12.22
N THR A 108 -11.44 -7.98 -13.46
CA THR A 108 -10.84 -7.46 -14.69
C THR A 108 -11.18 -6.00 -15.02
N ASP A 109 -11.61 -5.17 -14.05
CA ASP A 109 -11.84 -3.74 -14.34
C ASP A 109 -10.47 -3.06 -14.55
N PRO A 110 -10.15 -2.61 -15.78
CA PRO A 110 -8.85 -2.01 -16.09
C PRO A 110 -8.52 -0.81 -15.19
N ARG A 111 -9.54 -0.08 -14.72
CA ARG A 111 -9.34 1.08 -13.84
C ARG A 111 -8.85 0.67 -12.46
N LYS A 112 -9.32 -0.47 -11.94
CA LYS A 112 -8.87 -0.98 -10.64
C LYS A 112 -7.42 -1.43 -10.72
N LEU A 113 -7.03 -2.05 -11.85
CA LEU A 113 -5.65 -2.46 -12.10
C LEU A 113 -4.70 -1.26 -12.22
N GLU A 114 -5.11 -0.19 -12.91
CA GLU A 114 -4.34 1.06 -13.00
C GLU A 114 -4.19 1.77 -11.64
N LEU A 115 -5.23 1.74 -10.81
CA LEU A 115 -5.14 2.29 -9.45
C LEU A 115 -4.19 1.46 -8.58
N LEU A 116 -4.24 0.13 -8.68
CA LEU A 116 -3.34 -0.76 -7.95
C LEU A 116 -1.88 -0.57 -8.41
N SER A 117 -1.65 -0.44 -9.71
CA SER A 117 -0.30 -0.17 -10.23
C SER A 117 0.22 1.19 -9.74
N TRP A 118 -0.62 2.22 -9.74
CA TRP A 118 -0.27 3.53 -9.21
C TRP A 118 0.07 3.48 -7.70
N VAL A 119 -0.74 2.78 -6.91
CA VAL A 119 -0.46 2.59 -5.48
C VAL A 119 0.88 1.88 -5.27
N ASN A 120 1.16 0.82 -6.05
CA ASN A 120 2.45 0.13 -5.99
C ASN A 120 3.62 1.07 -6.35
N SER A 121 3.44 1.93 -7.36
CA SER A 121 4.43 2.94 -7.74
C SER A 121 4.69 3.96 -6.65
N LEU A 122 3.64 4.41 -5.94
CA LEU A 122 3.79 5.32 -4.79
C LEU A 122 4.55 4.67 -3.63
N GLU A 123 4.27 3.41 -3.34
CA GLU A 123 5.01 2.67 -2.33
C GLU A 123 6.47 2.48 -2.73
N GLN A 124 6.76 2.18 -4.00
CA GLN A 124 8.14 2.09 -4.47
C GLN A 124 8.86 3.44 -4.38
N ALA A 125 8.22 4.52 -4.82
CA ALA A 125 8.76 5.87 -4.68
C ALA A 125 9.03 6.24 -3.21
N MET A 126 8.20 5.77 -2.27
CA MET A 126 8.45 5.96 -0.84
C MET A 126 9.68 5.18 -0.36
N MET A 127 9.89 3.93 -0.80
CA MET A 127 11.11 3.18 -0.50
C MET A 127 12.35 3.94 -1.00
N ASP A 128 12.33 4.36 -2.27
CA ASP A 128 13.47 5.06 -2.88
C ASP A 128 13.74 6.40 -2.19
N ALA A 129 12.69 7.16 -1.85
CA ALA A 129 12.83 8.43 -1.14
C ALA A 129 13.48 8.25 0.25
N LEU A 130 13.13 7.20 0.97
CA LEU A 130 13.73 6.88 2.28
C LEU A 130 15.19 6.43 2.13
N VAL A 131 15.48 5.58 1.16
CA VAL A 131 16.85 5.06 0.92
C VAL A 131 17.79 6.17 0.47
N LEU A 132 17.31 7.09 -0.36
CA LEU A 132 18.10 8.20 -0.93
C LEU A 132 18.06 9.48 -0.09
N ASP A 133 17.52 9.43 1.13
CA ASP A 133 17.41 10.56 2.07
C ASP A 133 16.71 11.81 1.46
N ARG A 134 15.67 11.57 0.65
CA ARG A 134 14.90 12.62 -0.04
C ARG A 134 13.71 13.07 0.81
N VAL A 135 13.97 13.83 1.86
CA VAL A 135 12.96 14.27 2.84
C VAL A 135 11.75 14.98 2.21
N ASP A 136 11.97 15.83 1.20
CA ASP A 136 10.87 16.57 0.57
C ASP A 136 9.96 15.68 -0.30
N PHE A 137 10.50 14.60 -0.85
CA PHE A 137 9.70 13.56 -1.52
C PHE A 137 8.91 12.74 -0.50
N VAL A 138 9.48 12.40 0.66
CA VAL A 138 8.74 11.70 1.73
C VAL A 138 7.52 12.53 2.17
N LYS A 139 7.70 13.84 2.39
CA LYS A 139 6.59 14.76 2.71
C LYS A 139 5.55 14.77 1.59
N LEU A 140 5.98 14.95 0.34
CA LEU A 140 5.10 14.98 -0.82
C LEU A 140 4.26 13.70 -0.93
N LEU A 141 4.87 12.53 -0.75
CA LEU A 141 4.20 11.24 -0.87
C LEU A 141 3.18 11.01 0.26
N ILE A 142 3.49 11.42 1.49
CA ILE A 142 2.55 11.35 2.62
C ILE A 142 1.37 12.31 2.39
N GLU A 143 1.62 13.53 1.91
CA GLU A 143 0.59 14.51 1.54
C GLU A 143 -0.36 13.97 0.46
N ASN A 144 0.13 13.09 -0.42
CA ASN A 144 -0.61 12.51 -1.55
C ASN A 144 -1.10 11.07 -1.30
N GLY A 145 -1.21 10.65 -0.04
CA GLY A 145 -1.96 9.43 0.33
C GLY A 145 -1.13 8.21 0.69
N VAL A 146 0.21 8.30 0.74
CA VAL A 146 1.02 7.22 1.31
C VAL A 146 0.84 7.20 2.83
N ASN A 147 0.22 6.13 3.33
CA ASN A 147 0.05 5.91 4.77
C ASN A 147 1.27 5.16 5.35
N ILE A 148 2.07 5.85 6.15
CA ILE A 148 3.30 5.30 6.73
C ILE A 148 3.09 4.03 7.57
N HIS A 149 1.93 3.89 8.23
CA HIS A 149 1.63 2.73 9.08
C HIS A 149 1.33 1.47 8.27
N HIS A 150 0.71 1.63 7.09
CA HIS A 150 0.50 0.51 6.16
C HIS A 150 1.77 0.23 5.36
N PHE A 151 2.52 1.28 5.03
CA PHE A 151 3.74 1.17 4.25
C PHE A 151 4.86 0.43 5.00
N LEU A 152 5.14 0.78 6.26
CA LEU A 152 6.24 0.20 7.04
C LEU A 152 5.89 -1.19 7.60
N THR A 153 5.93 -2.18 6.72
CA THR A 153 5.83 -3.59 7.08
C THR A 153 7.16 -4.13 7.61
N ILE A 154 7.14 -5.29 8.29
CA ILE A 154 8.38 -5.95 8.77
C ILE A 154 9.40 -6.15 7.64
N PRO A 155 9.04 -6.72 6.47
CA PRO A 155 10.00 -6.90 5.37
C PRO A 155 10.58 -5.58 4.85
N ARG A 156 9.74 -4.56 4.66
CA ARG A 156 10.20 -3.24 4.16
C ARG A 156 11.12 -2.56 5.16
N LEU A 157 10.83 -2.65 6.45
CA LEU A 157 11.70 -2.07 7.47
C LEU A 157 13.06 -2.78 7.50
N GLU A 158 13.11 -4.10 7.37
CA GLU A 158 14.38 -4.84 7.25
C GLU A 158 15.14 -4.49 5.99
N GLU A 159 14.46 -4.35 4.87
CA GLU A 159 15.05 -3.89 3.61
C GLU A 159 15.70 -2.51 3.77
N LEU A 160 15.01 -1.57 4.44
CA LEU A 160 15.55 -0.24 4.75
C LEU A 160 16.78 -0.30 5.65
N TYR A 161 16.81 -1.15 6.68
CA TYR A 161 17.98 -1.29 7.57
C TYR A 161 19.18 -1.97 6.90
N ASN A 162 18.94 -2.81 5.88
CA ASN A 162 19.99 -3.55 5.17
C ASN A 162 20.44 -2.85 3.87
N THR A 163 19.87 -1.69 3.53
CA THR A 163 20.28 -0.95 2.34
C THR A 163 21.75 -0.54 2.41
N LYS A 164 22.42 -0.58 1.25
CA LYS A 164 23.82 -0.15 1.08
C LYS A 164 23.94 1.14 0.29
N LEU A 165 22.80 1.71 -0.13
CA LEU A 165 22.74 2.89 -0.99
C LEU A 165 22.79 4.22 -0.20
N GLY A 166 22.71 4.14 1.14
CA GLY A 166 22.82 5.29 2.04
C GLY A 166 24.25 5.62 2.47
N PRO A 167 24.44 6.63 3.31
CA PRO A 167 25.74 6.95 3.89
C PRO A 167 26.29 5.80 4.73
N ALA A 168 27.62 5.76 4.86
CA ALA A 168 28.30 4.77 5.68
C ALA A 168 27.78 4.80 7.12
N ASN A 169 27.49 3.64 7.70
CA ASN A 169 26.98 3.49 9.05
C ASN A 169 27.72 2.41 9.84
N THR A 170 27.55 2.41 11.16
CA THR A 170 28.25 1.50 12.08
C THR A 170 27.42 0.27 12.48
N LEU A 171 26.18 0.15 11.99
CA LEU A 171 25.21 -0.84 12.47
C LEU A 171 25.75 -2.27 12.38
N HIS A 172 26.37 -2.64 11.26
CA HIS A 172 26.93 -3.97 11.05
C HIS A 172 28.01 -4.35 12.08
N PHE A 173 28.82 -3.38 12.51
CA PHE A 173 29.85 -3.62 13.52
C PHE A 173 29.21 -3.87 14.89
N VAL A 174 28.26 -3.02 15.29
CA VAL A 174 27.56 -3.17 16.58
C VAL A 174 26.79 -4.49 16.66
N VAL A 175 26.15 -4.92 15.56
CA VAL A 175 25.46 -6.22 15.52
C VAL A 175 26.44 -7.39 15.71
N ARG A 176 27.64 -7.34 15.12
CA ARG A 176 28.67 -8.38 15.31
C ARG A 176 29.13 -8.48 16.76
N ASP A 177 29.32 -7.33 17.41
CA ASP A 177 29.73 -7.26 18.81
C ASP A 177 28.66 -7.84 19.74
N VAL A 178 27.40 -7.42 19.55
CA VAL A 178 26.25 -7.91 20.34
C VAL A 178 26.06 -9.41 20.19
N LYS A 179 26.26 -9.95 18.99
CA LYS A 179 26.08 -11.39 18.71
C LYS A 179 27.31 -12.24 19.02
N LYS A 180 28.38 -11.65 19.57
CA LYS A 180 29.62 -12.33 19.97
C LYS A 180 30.23 -13.18 18.84
N GLY A 181 30.24 -12.61 17.63
CA GLY A 181 31.10 -12.94 16.48
C GLY A 181 31.26 -14.41 16.03
N ASN A 182 30.52 -14.79 14.98
CA ASN A 182 31.06 -15.29 13.69
C ASN A 182 29.93 -15.26 12.63
N LEU A 183 29.47 -14.05 12.27
CA LEU A 183 28.40 -13.88 11.28
C LEU A 183 29.00 -13.91 9.87
N PRO A 184 28.33 -14.56 8.91
CA PRO A 184 28.81 -14.59 7.53
C PRO A 184 28.85 -13.18 6.90
N PRO A 185 29.69 -12.94 5.87
CA PRO A 185 29.85 -11.61 5.25
C PRO A 185 28.57 -11.02 4.65
N ASP A 186 27.63 -11.86 4.25
CA ASP A 186 26.34 -11.53 3.62
C ASP A 186 25.15 -11.60 4.59
N TYR A 187 25.43 -11.68 5.90
CA TYR A 187 24.42 -11.74 6.94
C TYR A 187 23.42 -10.57 6.84
N GLN A 188 22.14 -10.91 6.73
CA GLN A 188 21.05 -9.93 6.74
C GLN A 188 20.66 -9.60 8.18
N ILE A 189 20.75 -8.33 8.54
CA ILE A 189 20.36 -7.82 9.86
C ILE A 189 18.86 -7.96 10.02
N THR A 190 18.44 -8.62 11.10
CA THR A 190 17.01 -8.77 11.42
C THR A 190 16.53 -7.67 12.36
N LEU A 191 15.21 -7.42 12.42
CA LEU A 191 14.63 -6.53 13.43
C LEU A 191 14.94 -6.98 14.87
N ILE A 192 15.11 -8.29 15.08
CA ILE A 192 15.52 -8.82 16.39
C ILE A 192 16.94 -8.35 16.72
N ASP A 193 17.87 -8.41 15.76
CA ASP A 193 19.24 -7.92 15.94
C ASP A 193 19.26 -6.42 16.23
N ILE A 194 18.46 -5.64 15.50
CA ILE A 194 18.26 -4.20 15.75
C ILE A 194 17.70 -3.96 17.16
N GLY A 195 16.76 -4.80 17.61
CA GLY A 195 16.23 -4.76 18.97
C GLY A 195 17.32 -4.91 20.03
N LEU A 196 18.27 -5.83 19.83
CA LEU A 196 19.40 -6.02 20.74
C LEU A 196 20.37 -4.82 20.72
N VAL A 197 20.63 -4.24 19.55
CA VAL A 197 21.42 -3.01 19.41
C VAL A 197 20.76 -1.85 20.15
N LEU A 198 19.45 -1.67 20.01
CA LEU A 198 18.70 -0.63 20.70
C LEU A 198 18.75 -0.80 22.23
N GLU A 199 18.61 -2.03 22.74
CA GLU A 199 18.75 -2.33 24.17
C GLU A 199 20.17 -2.07 24.69
N LEU A 200 21.20 -2.40 23.91
CA LEU A 200 22.58 -2.06 24.25
C LEU A 200 22.78 -0.55 24.38
N LEU A 201 22.30 0.22 23.38
CA LEU A 201 22.51 1.66 23.32
C LEU A 201 21.70 2.44 24.36
N MET A 202 20.47 2.00 24.68
CA MET A 202 19.63 2.64 25.70
C MET A 202 19.91 2.15 27.13
N GLY A 203 20.63 1.03 27.28
CA GLY A 203 21.01 0.47 28.57
C GLY A 203 19.94 -0.41 29.22
N GLY A 204 20.29 -1.00 30.36
CA GLY A 204 19.59 -2.17 30.94
C GLY A 204 18.16 -1.97 31.43
N ALA A 205 17.64 -0.74 31.47
CA ALA A 205 16.25 -0.46 31.84
C ALA A 205 15.30 -0.47 30.63
N TYR A 206 15.82 -0.29 29.41
CA TYR A 206 15.01 -0.30 28.21
C TYR A 206 14.85 -1.72 27.66
N ARG A 207 13.64 -2.02 27.18
CA ARG A 207 13.35 -3.29 26.50
C ARG A 207 12.64 -3.03 25.19
N CYS A 208 13.32 -3.34 24.10
CA CYS A 208 12.82 -3.10 22.75
C CYS A 208 11.64 -4.02 22.43
N ASN A 209 10.67 -3.52 21.68
CA ASN A 209 9.55 -4.34 21.23
C ASN A 209 9.99 -5.51 20.34
N TYR A 210 11.05 -5.35 19.56
CA TYR A 210 11.56 -6.39 18.66
C TYR A 210 12.18 -7.59 19.40
N THR A 211 12.57 -7.45 20.66
CA THR A 211 13.13 -8.56 21.46
C THR A 211 12.06 -9.31 22.25
N ARG A 212 10.83 -8.78 22.34
CA ARG A 212 9.73 -9.37 23.12
C ARG A 212 9.26 -10.70 22.52
N LYS A 213 8.77 -11.60 23.38
CA LYS A 213 8.27 -12.92 22.98
C LYS A 213 7.14 -12.84 21.94
N SER A 214 6.22 -11.89 22.09
CA SER A 214 5.11 -11.68 21.15
C SER A 214 5.61 -11.31 19.75
N PHE A 215 6.55 -10.38 19.65
CA PHE A 215 7.13 -9.99 18.38
C PHE A 215 7.93 -11.13 17.74
N ARG A 216 8.74 -11.85 18.52
CA ARG A 216 9.49 -13.02 18.02
C ARG A 216 8.57 -14.09 17.43
N ALA A 217 7.42 -14.33 18.05
CA ALA A 217 6.41 -15.25 17.50
C ALA A 217 5.84 -14.75 16.18
N LEU A 218 5.46 -13.47 16.09
CA LEU A 218 5.00 -12.84 14.85
C LEU A 218 6.05 -12.94 13.73
N TYR A 219 7.29 -12.56 14.03
CA TYR A 219 8.41 -12.59 13.11
C TYR A 219 8.67 -13.99 12.56
N ASN A 220 8.73 -14.99 13.45
CA ASN A 220 8.93 -16.38 13.05
C ASN A 220 7.78 -16.91 12.19
N ASN A 221 6.53 -16.51 12.44
CA ASN A 221 5.39 -16.92 11.62
C ASN A 221 5.48 -16.32 10.21
N LEU A 222 5.86 -15.04 10.09
CA LEU A 222 6.00 -14.34 8.81
C LEU A 222 7.00 -15.05 7.88
N TYR A 223 8.14 -15.46 8.43
CA TYR A 223 9.19 -16.15 7.68
C TYR A 223 9.06 -17.68 7.68
N GLY A 224 8.28 -18.24 8.59
CA GLY A 224 7.91 -19.65 8.63
C GLY A 224 6.95 -20.04 7.50
N LEU A 225 5.98 -19.18 7.17
CA LEU A 225 5.11 -19.38 6.00
C LEU A 225 5.91 -19.44 4.68
N LYS A 226 6.97 -18.63 4.53
CA LYS A 226 7.83 -18.63 3.33
C LYS A 226 8.59 -19.95 3.10
N ARG A 227 8.73 -20.81 4.13
CA ARG A 227 9.36 -22.14 3.99
C ARG A 227 8.39 -23.20 3.49
N VAL A 228 7.11 -23.10 3.86
CA VAL A 228 6.03 -24.01 3.41
C VAL A 228 5.60 -23.70 1.97
N SER A 229 5.67 -22.43 1.55
CA SER A 229 5.35 -22.06 0.15
C SER A 229 6.41 -22.52 -0.85
N LYS A 230 7.67 -22.66 -0.44
CA LYS A 230 8.76 -23.17 -1.29
C LYS A 230 8.82 -24.70 -1.36
N SER A 231 8.22 -25.42 -0.41
CA SER A 231 8.18 -26.90 -0.43
C SER A 231 7.07 -27.48 -1.31
N ASN A 232 6.18 -26.65 -1.86
CA ASN A 232 5.06 -27.08 -2.72
C ASN A 232 5.28 -26.74 -4.21
N ALA A 233 6.49 -26.39 -4.63
CA ALA A 233 6.79 -26.26 -6.05
C ALA A 233 6.89 -27.67 -6.67
N PRO A 234 6.08 -28.02 -7.68
CA PRO A 234 6.27 -29.28 -8.39
C PRO A 234 7.64 -29.25 -9.07
N GLN A 235 8.46 -30.25 -8.78
CA GLN A 235 9.66 -30.52 -9.56
C GLN A 235 9.21 -30.92 -10.95
N ASN A 236 9.46 -30.05 -11.93
CA ASN A 236 9.34 -30.35 -13.34
C ASN A 236 10.74 -30.52 -13.92
#